data_AF-A0A9X4AKL0-F1
#
_entry.id   AF-A0A9X4AKL0-F1
#
_cell.length_a   1.000
_cell.length_b   1.000
_cell.length_c   1.000
_cell.angle_alpha   90.00
_cell.angle_beta   90.00
_cell.angle_gamma   90.00
#
_symmetry.space_group_name_H-M   'P 1'
#
loop_
_entity.id
_entity.type
_entity.pdbx_description
1 polymer ?
#
loop_
_entity_poly.entity_id
_entity_poly.type
_entity_poly.pdbx_seq_one_letter_code
_entity_poly.pdbx_strand_id
1 'polypeptide(L)' 'MDRYPLLFLACILAGFALIRVPLTGFLEPLSPLVFLVGVLSILVFSCVIIYHGVMALIKKI' A
#
# COMPACT_ATOMS: atom_id res chain seq x y z
N MET A 1 5.03 15.42 14.83
CA MET A 1 4.29 14.98 13.63
C MET A 1 4.77 13.57 13.26
N ASP A 2 4.63 12.61 14.18
CA ASP A 2 5.54 11.45 14.27
C ASP A 2 4.90 10.09 13.94
N ARG A 3 3.76 10.08 13.23
CA ARG A 3 2.93 8.86 13.04
C ARG A 3 2.68 8.44 11.58
N TYR A 4 3.29 9.09 10.61
CA TYR A 4 3.08 8.78 9.19
C TYR A 4 3.67 7.44 8.70
N PRO A 5 4.83 6.94 9.18
CA PRO A 5 5.40 5.70 8.63
C PRO A 5 4.53 4.47 8.93
N LEU A 6 3.90 4.42 10.11
CA LEU A 6 2.95 3.36 10.47
C LEU A 6 1.67 3.42 9.61
N LEU A 7 1.22 4.61 9.22
CA LEU A 7 0.06 4.78 8.35
C LEU A 7 0.35 4.24 6.94
N PHE A 8 1.51 4.58 6.38
CA PHE A 8 1.92 4.05 5.08
C PHE A 8 2.12 2.53 5.11
N LEU A 9 2.68 2.00 6.20
CA LEU A 9 2.81 0.55 6.40
C LEU A 9 1.43 -0.13 6.47
N ALA A 10 0.48 0.45 7.21
CA ALA A 10 -0.89 -0.04 7.30
C ALA A 10 -1.59 -0.01 5.92
N CYS A 11 -1.35 1.02 5.10
CA CYS A 11 -1.88 1.07 3.74
C CYS A 11 -1.30 -0.02 2.82
N ILE A 12 0.00 -0.32 2.95
CA ILE A 12 0.63 -1.44 2.21
C ILE A 12 0.00 -2.77 2.63
N LEU A 13 -0.16 -3.00 3.93
CA LEU A 13 -0.81 -4.20 4.46
C LEU A 13 -2.27 -4.32 3.99
N ALA A 14 -3.00 -3.20 3.96
CA ALA A 14 -4.35 -3.15 3.42
C ALA A 14 -4.40 -3.48 1.92
N GLY A 15 -3.42 -3.04 1.12
CA GLY A 15 -3.29 -3.39 -0.29
C GLY A 15 -3.10 -4.90 -0.51
N PHE A 16 -2.26 -5.55 0.32
CA PHE A 16 -2.10 -7.01 0.28
C PHE A 16 -3.37 -7.74 0.73
N ALA A 17 -4.05 -7.23 1.75
CA ALA A 17 -5.33 -7.78 2.21
C ALA A 17 -6.39 -7.68 1.10
N LEU A 18 -6.43 -6.57 0.37
CA LEU A 18 -7.37 -6.31 -0.71
C LEU A 18 -7.21 -7.29 -1.88
N ILE A 19 -5.97 -7.64 -2.25
CA ILE A 19 -5.67 -8.66 -3.29
C ILE A 19 -6.10 -10.07 -2.84
N ARG A 20 -6.10 -10.35 -1.53
CA ARG A 20 -6.47 -11.65 -0.95
C ARG A 20 -7.97 -11.82 -0.73
N VAL A 21 -8.79 -10.79 -0.98
CA VAL A 21 -10.25 -10.89 -0.79
C VAL A 21 -10.86 -11.80 -1.86
N PRO A 22 -11.54 -12.89 -1.48
CA PRO A 22 -12.27 -13.71 -2.44
C PRO A 22 -13.52 -12.95 -2.89
N LEU A 23 -13.48 -12.43 -4.12
CA LEU A 23 -14.62 -11.76 -4.75
C LEU A 23 -15.43 -12.82 -5.49
N THR A 24 -16.50 -13.29 -4.86
CA THR A 24 -17.38 -14.33 -5.42
C THR A 24 -18.79 -13.76 -5.65
N GLY A 25 -19.50 -14.30 -6.65
CA GLY A 25 -20.86 -13.87 -6.99
C GLY A 25 -20.92 -12.47 -7.60
N PHE A 26 -21.79 -11.60 -7.08
CA PHE A 26 -22.06 -10.25 -7.64
C PHE A 26 -20.82 -9.33 -7.73
N LEU A 27 -19.74 -9.66 -7.01
CA LEU A 27 -18.49 -8.88 -6.95
C LEU A 27 -17.40 -9.39 -7.92
N GLU A 28 -17.62 -10.50 -8.63
CA GLU A 28 -16.67 -11.05 -9.62
C GLU A 28 -16.17 -10.02 -10.65
N PRO A 29 -17.02 -9.22 -11.31
CA PRO A 29 -16.56 -8.27 -12.32
C PRO A 29 -15.70 -7.13 -11.76
N LEU A 30 -15.70 -6.92 -10.44
CA LEU A 30 -14.83 -5.94 -9.77
C LEU A 30 -13.44 -6.50 -9.47
N SER A 31 -13.21 -7.81 -9.61
CA SER A 31 -11.91 -8.46 -9.41
C SER A 31 -10.73 -7.76 -10.06
N PRO A 32 -10.74 -7.43 -11.37
CA PRO A 32 -9.62 -6.72 -11.98
C PRO A 32 -9.39 -5.33 -11.38
N LEU A 33 -10.46 -4.65 -10.95
CA LEU A 33 -10.39 -3.31 -10.37
C LEU A 33 -9.80 -3.35 -8.96
N VAL A 34 -10.24 -4.31 -8.14
CA VAL A 34 -9.71 -4.55 -6.79
C VAL A 34 -8.24 -4.95 -6.83
N PHE A 35 -7.86 -5.81 -7.79
CA PHE A 35 -6.46 -6.17 -8.01
C PHE A 35 -5.61 -4.96 -8.41
N LEU A 36 -6.08 -4.15 -9.37
CA LEU A 36 -5.39 -2.95 -9.82
C LEU A 36 -5.17 -1.96 -8.68
N VAL A 37 -6.20 -1.69 -7.87
CA VAL A 37 -6.12 -0.78 -6.73
C VAL A 37 -5.18 -1.34 -5.64
N GLY A 38 -5.24 -2.63 -5.36
CA GLY A 38 -4.35 -3.29 -4.41
C GLY A 38 -2.88 -3.15 -4.80
N VAL A 39 -2.55 -3.44 -6.07
CA VAL A 39 -1.19 -3.31 -6.60
C VAL A 39 -0.72 -1.85 -6.58
N LEU A 40 -1.56 -0.91 -7.04
CA LEU A 40 -1.22 0.52 -7.02
C LEU A 40 -0.98 1.03 -5.61
N SER A 41 -1.81 0.64 -4.64
CA SER A 41 -1.65 1.01 -3.24
C SER A 41 -0.29 0.54 -2.70
N ILE A 42 0.05 -0.74 -2.89
CA ILE A 42 1.34 -1.29 -2.45
C ILE A 42 2.50 -0.54 -3.10
N LEU A 43 2.45 -0.31 -4.42
CA LEU A 43 3.55 0.28 -5.17
C LEU A 43 3.80 1.74 -4.79
N VAL A 44 2.74 2.55 -4.71
CA VAL A 44 2.85 3.98 -4.38
C VAL A 44 3.31 4.16 -2.93
N PHE A 45 2.68 3.49 -1.97
CA PHE A 45 3.04 3.64 -0.56
C PHE A 45 4.43 3.07 -0.25
N SER A 46 4.84 1.98 -0.90
CA SER A 46 6.21 1.45 -0.78
C SER A 46 7.24 2.46 -1.27
N CYS A 47 7.01 3.10 -2.42
CA CYS A 47 7.89 4.15 -2.95
C CYS A 47 8.02 5.33 -1.97
N VAL A 48 6.90 5.78 -1.38
CA VAL A 48 6.89 6.88 -0.41
C VAL A 48 7.68 6.52 0.86
N ILE A 49 7.51 5.31 1.41
CA ILE A 49 8.27 4.84 2.58
C ILE A 49 9.76 4.78 2.27
N ILE A 50 10.14 4.23 1.12
CA ILE A 50 11.55 4.15 0.71
C ILE A 50 12.14 5.54 0.59
N TYR A 51 11.45 6.47 -0.07
CA TYR A 51 11.91 7.85 -0.22
C TYR A 51 12.11 8.54 1.14
N HIS A 52 11.11 8.46 2.03
CA HIS A 52 11.20 9.06 3.37
C HIS A 52 12.28 8.37 4.22
N GLY A 53 12.44 7.06 4.11
CA GLY A 53 13.46 6.29 4.82
C GLY A 53 14.87 6.68 4.38
N VAL A 54 15.10 6.81 3.07
CA VAL A 54 16.38 7.25 2.50
C VAL A 54 16.67 8.70 2.89
N MET A 55 15.70 9.61 2.78
CA MET A 55 15.88 11.01 3.23
C MET A 55 16.17 11.10 4.73
N ALA A 56 15.52 10.29 5.56
CA ALA A 56 15.80 10.25 6.99
C ALA A 56 17.21 9.76 7.29
N LEU A 57 17.72 8.80 6.51
CA LEU A 57 19.09 8.30 6.63
C LEU A 57 20.12 9.37 6.23
N ILE A 58 19.89 10.03 5.09
CA ILE A 58 20.77 11.07 4.55
C ILE A 58 20.78 12.32 5.43
N LYS A 59 19.63 12.75 5.96
CA LYS A 59 19.51 13.95 6.81
C LYS A 59 20.03 13.73 8.24
N LYS A 60 20.18 12.47 8.65
CA LYS A 60 20.73 12.10 9.96
C LYS A 60 22.25 11.87 9.92
N ILE A 61 22.82 11.69 8.73
CA ILE A 61 24.25 11.78 8.45
C ILE A 61 24.65 13.25 8.31
#